data_AF-A0A3D5SAU1-F1
#
_entry.id   AF-A0A3D5SAU1-F1
#
_cell.length_a   1.000
_cell.length_b   1.000
_cell.length_c   1.000
_cell.angle_alpha   90.00
_cell.angle_beta   90.00
_cell.angle_gamma   90.00
#
_symmetry.space_group_name_H-M   'P 1'
#
loop_
_entity.id
_entity.type
_entity.pdbx_description
1 polymer ?
#
loop_
_entity_poly.entity_id
_entity_poly.type
_entity_poly.pdbx_seq_one_letter_code
_entity_poly.pdbx_strand_id
1 'polypeptide(L)'
;FDNISLTPDSIGAFSNIDTTNILGYGGKYRGGFGTPFDLQDLAEKASLNPSLNINYITHVRIVDINGNGTHSDSLAAPAGPNPIYDPSPSFGSAGFDLDAVAVMHFYQQDFEANVPLPFGSLILLSLMLINI
;
A
#
# COMPACT_ATOMS: atom_id res chain seq x y z
N PHE A 1 7.38 -3.13 2.33
CA PHE A 1 7.35 -4.42 1.63
C PHE A 1 8.74 -4.71 1.14
N ASP A 2 9.11 -5.98 1.13
CA ASP A 2 10.33 -6.36 0.41
C ASP A 2 10.07 -6.27 -1.08
N ASN A 3 11.12 -5.94 -1.80
CA ASN A 3 11.13 -5.75 -3.24
C ASN A 3 12.39 -6.39 -3.84
N ILE A 4 12.26 -6.79 -5.09
CA ILE A 4 13.32 -7.43 -5.88
C ILE A 4 13.27 -6.87 -7.29
N SER A 5 14.42 -6.45 -7.82
CA SER A 5 14.56 -5.98 -9.20
C SER A 5 15.76 -6.67 -9.85
N LEU A 6 15.51 -7.64 -10.73
CA LEU A 6 16.57 -8.34 -11.48
C LEU A 6 16.73 -7.84 -12.92
N THR A 7 16.36 -6.60 -13.18
CA THR A 7 16.64 -5.94 -14.45
C THR A 7 18.15 -5.79 -14.61
N PRO A 8 18.76 -6.35 -15.68
CA PRO A 8 20.22 -6.51 -15.72
C PRO A 8 20.98 -5.20 -15.92
N ASP A 9 20.43 -4.27 -16.70
CA ASP A 9 21.10 -3.03 -17.10
C ASP A 9 20.11 -1.88 -17.24
N SER A 10 20.62 -0.66 -17.33
CA SER A 10 19.83 0.54 -17.63
C SER A 10 19.03 0.38 -18.91
N ILE A 11 17.78 0.81 -18.88
CA ILE A 11 16.86 0.72 -20.01
C ILE A 11 16.64 2.12 -20.56
N GLY A 12 16.75 2.29 -21.88
CA GLY A 12 16.47 3.57 -22.53
C GLY A 12 15.02 4.04 -22.35
N ALA A 13 14.81 5.35 -22.46
CA ALA A 13 13.50 5.98 -22.34
C ALA A 13 12.40 5.31 -23.19
N PHE A 14 11.18 5.24 -22.65
CA PHE A 14 9.98 4.71 -23.33
C PHE A 14 10.09 3.24 -23.80
N SER A 15 11.08 2.50 -23.30
CA SER A 15 11.21 1.07 -23.58
C SER A 15 10.29 0.24 -22.69
N ASN A 16 10.13 -1.04 -23.05
CA ASN A 16 9.49 -2.03 -22.21
C ASN A 16 10.50 -2.66 -21.24
N ILE A 17 9.99 -3.12 -20.11
CA ILE A 17 10.74 -3.87 -19.10
C ILE A 17 10.07 -5.24 -18.91
N ASP A 18 10.87 -6.29 -18.77
CA ASP A 18 10.35 -7.62 -18.39
C ASP A 18 10.07 -7.64 -16.89
N THR A 19 8.79 -7.71 -16.53
CA THR A 19 8.35 -7.68 -15.13
C THR A 19 8.36 -9.04 -14.46
N THR A 20 8.81 -10.11 -15.13
CA THR A 20 8.84 -11.48 -14.60
C THR A 20 9.59 -11.57 -13.27
N ASN A 21 10.69 -10.83 -13.14
CA ASN A 21 11.56 -10.83 -11.96
C ASN A 21 11.54 -9.49 -11.21
N ILE A 22 10.40 -8.81 -11.23
CA ILE A 22 10.18 -7.54 -10.50
C ILE A 22 9.05 -7.76 -9.47
N LEU A 23 9.42 -7.70 -8.19
CA LEU A 23 8.51 -7.96 -7.07
C LEU A 23 8.47 -6.78 -6.11
N GLY A 24 7.32 -6.53 -5.48
CA GLY A 24 7.17 -5.48 -4.48
C GLY A 24 7.16 -4.04 -5.03
N TYR A 25 6.97 -3.85 -6.34
CA TYR A 25 6.83 -2.54 -6.98
C TYR A 25 5.43 -2.32 -7.60
N GLY A 26 4.93 -1.09 -7.49
CA GLY A 26 3.75 -0.62 -8.22
C GLY A 26 4.02 -0.52 -9.72
N GLY A 27 2.96 -0.46 -10.54
CA GLY A 27 3.09 -0.16 -11.98
C GLY A 27 3.69 -1.28 -12.85
N LYS A 28 3.87 -2.50 -12.31
CA LYS A 28 4.43 -3.63 -13.06
C LYS A 28 3.45 -4.25 -14.07
N TYR A 29 2.15 -4.04 -13.90
CA TYR A 29 1.13 -4.58 -14.80
C TYR A 29 0.63 -3.52 -15.77
N ARG A 30 0.04 -3.96 -16.89
CA ARG A 30 -0.62 -3.07 -17.85
C ARG A 30 -1.66 -2.21 -17.14
N GLY A 31 -1.85 -0.98 -17.61
CA GLY A 31 -2.90 -0.08 -17.12
C GLY A 31 -4.26 -0.77 -17.02
N GLY A 32 -4.99 -0.49 -15.94
CA GLY A 32 -6.22 -1.18 -15.57
C GLY A 32 -6.02 -2.40 -14.66
N PHE A 33 -4.79 -2.86 -14.47
CA PHE A 33 -4.43 -3.88 -13.47
C PHE A 33 -3.57 -3.24 -12.37
N GLY A 34 -3.98 -3.40 -11.11
CA GLY A 34 -3.20 -2.94 -9.96
C GLY A 34 -2.14 -3.95 -9.52
N THR A 35 -1.10 -3.49 -8.83
CA THR A 35 -0.23 -4.38 -8.03
C THR A 35 -0.81 -4.50 -6.61
N PRO A 36 -1.27 -5.68 -6.17
CA PRO A 36 -1.70 -5.86 -4.79
C PRO A 36 -0.49 -5.89 -3.84
N PHE A 37 -0.68 -5.37 -2.65
CA PHE A 37 0.25 -5.45 -1.52
C PHE A 37 -0.53 -6.00 -0.32
N ASP A 38 -0.19 -7.21 0.12
CA ASP A 38 -0.87 -7.86 1.25
C ASP A 38 -0.15 -7.55 2.55
N LEU A 39 -0.83 -6.91 3.52
CA LEU A 39 -0.23 -6.60 4.82
C LEU A 39 0.28 -7.85 5.57
N GLN A 40 -0.22 -9.04 5.23
CA GLN A 40 0.28 -10.31 5.76
C GLN A 40 1.73 -10.60 5.34
N ASP A 41 2.22 -10.04 4.23
CA ASP A 41 3.64 -10.13 3.83
C ASP A 41 4.57 -9.42 4.82
N LEU A 42 4.02 -8.62 5.74
CA LEU A 42 4.75 -7.95 6.81
C LEU A 42 4.70 -8.71 8.15
N ALA A 43 4.06 -9.89 8.22
CA ALA A 43 3.87 -10.61 9.47
C ALA A 43 5.18 -10.97 10.19
N GLU A 44 6.21 -11.40 9.46
CA GLU A 44 7.54 -11.65 10.03
C GLU A 44 8.15 -10.37 10.59
N LYS A 45 8.09 -9.26 9.84
CA LYS A 45 8.58 -7.96 10.28
C LYS A 45 7.84 -7.47 11.52
N ALA A 46 6.52 -7.68 11.59
CA ALA A 46 5.70 -7.35 12.75
C ALA A 46 6.10 -8.18 13.97
N SER A 47 6.43 -9.46 13.77
CA SER A 47 6.90 -10.35 14.83
C SER A 47 8.24 -9.89 15.45
N LEU A 48 9.09 -9.27 14.63
CA LEU A 48 10.40 -8.74 15.04
C LEU A 48 10.35 -7.27 15.49
N ASN A 49 9.27 -6.55 15.18
CA ASN A 49 9.10 -5.14 15.51
C ASN A 49 7.80 -4.90 16.28
N PRO A 50 7.85 -4.82 17.63
CA PRO A 50 6.65 -4.63 18.47
C PRO A 50 5.83 -3.37 18.18
N SER A 51 6.42 -2.38 17.49
CA SER A 51 5.71 -1.15 17.11
C SER A 51 4.92 -1.28 15.79
N LEU A 52 5.08 -2.38 15.06
CA LEU A 52 4.37 -2.65 13.82
C LEU A 52 3.18 -3.59 14.09
N ASN A 53 1.97 -3.03 14.12
CA ASN A 53 0.73 -3.81 14.18
C ASN A 53 0.02 -3.79 12.82
N ILE A 54 0.10 -4.90 12.07
CA ILE A 54 -0.48 -5.02 10.73
C ILE A 54 -2.02 -4.95 10.73
N ASN A 55 -2.68 -5.19 11.87
CA ASN A 55 -4.13 -5.06 12.02
C ASN A 55 -4.56 -3.61 12.32
N TYR A 56 -3.62 -2.67 12.46
CA TYR A 56 -3.91 -1.28 12.83
C TYR A 56 -3.11 -0.29 11.97
N ILE A 57 -2.95 -0.61 10.68
CA ILE A 57 -2.33 0.28 9.71
C ILE A 57 -3.34 1.36 9.30
N THR A 58 -3.04 2.61 9.64
CA THR A 58 -3.91 3.77 9.36
C THR A 58 -3.51 4.55 8.13
N HIS A 59 -2.26 4.40 7.67
CA HIS A 59 -1.72 5.17 6.56
C HIS A 59 -0.77 4.30 5.73
N VAL A 60 -0.78 4.53 4.43
CA VAL A 60 0.20 3.99 3.48
C VAL A 60 0.84 5.16 2.75
N ARG A 61 2.17 5.13 2.63
CA ARG A 61 2.92 6.10 1.83
C ARG A 61 3.45 5.37 0.60
N ILE A 62 3.15 5.90 -0.57
CA ILE A 62 3.78 5.52 -1.84
C ILE A 62 4.98 6.44 -2.03
N VAL A 63 6.14 5.87 -2.33
CA VAL A 63 7.38 6.60 -2.57
C VAL A 63 7.84 6.25 -3.97
N ASP A 64 7.94 7.27 -4.83
CA ASP A 64 8.54 7.14 -6.15
C ASP A 64 10.07 7.30 -6.05
N ILE A 65 10.80 6.55 -6.86
CA ILE A 65 12.26 6.50 -6.87
C ILE A 65 12.76 6.60 -8.30
N ASN A 66 14.00 7.06 -8.47
CA ASN A 66 14.63 7.05 -9.79
C ASN A 66 15.15 5.64 -10.13
N GLY A 67 14.72 5.08 -11.25
CA GLY A 67 15.21 3.79 -11.77
C GLY A 67 16.44 3.92 -12.68
N ASN A 68 17.40 4.78 -12.34
CA ASN A 68 18.69 4.87 -13.02
C ASN A 68 19.80 4.03 -12.37
N GLY A 69 19.45 3.10 -11.48
CA GLY A 69 20.38 2.26 -10.72
C GLY A 69 20.98 2.90 -9.47
N THR A 70 20.61 4.14 -9.12
CA THR A 70 21.08 4.79 -7.88
C THR A 70 20.37 4.30 -6.61
N HIS A 71 19.21 3.71 -6.77
CA HIS A 71 18.47 3.02 -5.70
C HIS A 71 18.69 1.52 -5.85
N SER A 72 18.64 0.80 -4.73
CA SER A 72 18.79 -0.65 -4.71
C SER A 72 17.58 -1.32 -4.07
N ASP A 73 17.33 -2.56 -4.46
CA ASP A 73 16.27 -3.39 -3.91
C ASP A 73 16.58 -3.82 -2.46
N SER A 74 15.63 -4.52 -1.85
CA SER A 74 15.70 -4.94 -0.44
C SER A 74 16.47 -6.24 -0.21
N LEU A 75 17.02 -6.88 -1.25
CA LEU A 75 17.75 -8.13 -1.09
C LEU A 75 19.05 -7.92 -0.32
N ALA A 76 19.28 -8.77 0.67
CA ALA A 76 20.51 -8.74 1.43
C ALA A 76 21.67 -9.42 0.67
N ALA A 77 22.89 -9.03 1.00
CA ALA A 77 24.09 -9.72 0.55
C ALA A 77 24.08 -11.20 1.00
N PRO A 78 24.56 -12.15 0.17
CA PRO A 78 25.25 -11.94 -1.10
C PRO A 78 24.33 -11.89 -2.34
N ALA A 79 23.02 -12.09 -2.17
CA ALA A 79 22.06 -12.16 -3.28
C ALA A 79 21.67 -10.78 -3.85
N GLY A 80 22.00 -9.71 -3.13
CA GLY A 80 21.80 -8.32 -3.53
C GLY A 80 22.67 -7.38 -2.67
N PRO A 81 22.29 -6.10 -2.51
CA PRO A 81 21.11 -5.48 -3.11
C PRO A 81 21.35 -5.18 -4.60
N ASN A 82 20.33 -5.38 -5.44
CA ASN A 82 20.43 -5.15 -6.88
C ASN A 82 20.07 -3.69 -7.21
N PRO A 83 20.76 -3.05 -8.17
CA PRO A 83 20.34 -1.74 -8.68
C PRO A 83 18.95 -1.82 -9.32
N ILE A 84 18.14 -0.79 -9.09
CA ILE A 84 16.79 -0.71 -9.63
C ILE A 84 16.83 0.07 -10.94
N TYR A 85 16.34 -0.56 -12.02
CA TYR A 85 16.26 0.06 -13.34
C TYR A 85 14.81 0.17 -13.83
N ASP A 86 14.43 1.39 -14.24
CA ASP A 86 13.23 1.72 -15.00
C ASP A 86 13.61 2.44 -16.30
N PRO A 87 12.71 2.57 -17.29
CA PRO A 87 12.98 3.33 -18.51
C PRO A 87 13.37 4.79 -18.22
N SER A 88 14.66 5.10 -18.34
CA SER A 88 15.23 6.42 -18.01
C SER A 88 16.43 6.78 -18.90
N PRO A 89 16.81 8.06 -19.02
CA PRO A 89 16.05 9.26 -18.61
C PRO A 89 14.93 9.57 -19.60
N SER A 90 13.72 9.85 -19.12
CA SER A 90 12.62 10.29 -19.99
C SER A 90 12.65 11.82 -20.21
N PHE A 91 11.82 12.30 -21.15
CA PHE A 91 11.63 13.72 -21.44
C PHE A 91 10.20 14.14 -21.09
N GLY A 92 10.02 15.24 -20.37
CA GLY A 92 8.70 15.71 -19.91
C GLY A 92 8.35 15.16 -18.53
N SER A 93 7.67 14.02 -18.46
CA SER A 93 7.44 13.28 -17.20
C SER A 93 8.19 11.95 -17.18
N ALA A 94 8.61 11.54 -15.99
CA ALA A 94 9.25 10.28 -15.68
C ALA A 94 8.52 9.65 -14.49
N GLY A 95 8.75 8.38 -14.26
CA GLY A 95 8.36 7.71 -13.02
C GLY A 95 6.97 7.09 -13.05
N PHE A 96 6.49 6.78 -11.85
CA PHE A 96 5.27 6.01 -11.64
C PHE A 96 4.01 6.87 -11.76
N ASP A 97 3.30 6.73 -12.88
CA ASP A 97 1.98 7.35 -13.10
C ASP A 97 0.90 6.60 -12.29
N LEU A 98 0.62 7.07 -11.08
CA LEU A 98 -0.40 6.48 -10.20
C LEU A 98 -1.81 6.93 -10.59
N ASP A 99 -2.58 6.04 -11.21
CA ASP A 99 -3.97 6.30 -11.58
C ASP A 99 -4.95 6.22 -10.39
N ALA A 100 -4.80 5.20 -9.53
CA ALA A 100 -5.73 4.92 -8.44
C ALA A 100 -5.11 4.06 -7.33
N VAL A 101 -5.70 4.15 -6.13
CA VAL A 101 -5.41 3.28 -4.99
C VAL A 101 -6.71 2.65 -4.50
N ALA A 102 -6.70 1.34 -4.30
CA ALA A 102 -7.80 0.61 -3.68
C ALA A 102 -7.32 -0.01 -2.36
N VAL A 103 -8.19 -0.01 -1.36
CA VAL A 103 -7.96 -0.71 -0.09
C VAL A 103 -8.99 -1.82 0.01
N MET A 104 -8.51 -3.03 0.34
CA MET A 104 -9.34 -4.21 0.54
C MET A 104 -9.25 -4.63 2.01
N HIS A 105 -10.32 -5.21 2.55
CA HIS A 105 -10.38 -5.71 3.93
C HIS A 105 -10.05 -4.66 5.00
N PHE A 106 -10.61 -3.46 4.87
CA PHE A 106 -10.47 -2.41 5.88
C PHE A 106 -11.61 -2.46 6.89
N TYR A 107 -11.33 -2.00 8.11
CA TYR A 107 -12.38 -1.73 9.08
C TYR A 107 -13.17 -0.51 8.62
N GLN A 108 -14.41 -0.72 8.20
CA GLN A 108 -15.35 0.35 7.96
C GLN A 108 -15.97 0.73 9.31
N GLN A 109 -15.66 1.93 9.79
CA GLN A 109 -16.39 2.48 10.91
C GLN A 109 -17.77 2.89 10.40
N ASP A 110 -18.81 2.16 10.81
CA ASP A 110 -20.18 2.57 10.56
C ASP A 110 -20.41 3.89 11.30
N PHE A 111 -20.59 4.96 10.52
CA PHE A 111 -21.08 6.21 11.06
C PHE A 111 -22.56 5.99 11.39
N GLU A 112 -22.84 5.59 12.63
CA GLU A 112 -24.14 5.87 13.24
C GLU A 112 -24.24 7.40 13.22
N ALA A 113 -25.01 7.95 12.28
CA ALA A 113 -25.43 9.34 12.39
C ALA A 113 -25.99 9.48 13.80
N ASN A 114 -25.61 10.53 14.54
CA ASN A 114 -26.30 10.87 15.78
C ASN A 114 -27.75 11.20 15.42
N VAL A 115 -28.60 10.18 15.29
CA VAL A 115 -30.03 10.35 15.13
C VAL A 115 -30.48 10.88 16.49
N PRO A 116 -30.98 12.12 16.56
CA PRO A 116 -31.49 12.64 17.81
C PRO A 116 -32.55 11.65 18.30
N LEU A 117 -32.43 11.22 19.56
CA LEU A 117 -33.47 10.40 20.17
C LEU A 117 -34.82 11.09 19.91
N PRO A 118 -35.84 10.38 19.40
CA PRO A 118 -37.17 10.94 19.21
C PRO A 118 -37.59 11.67 20.48
N PHE A 119 -38.12 12.89 20.34
CA PHE A 119 -38.65 13.66 21.45
C PHE A 119 -39.67 12.78 22.21
N GLY A 120 -39.32 12.35 23.42
CA GLY A 120 -40.14 11.45 24.25
C GLY A 120 -39.49 10.11 24.62
N SER A 121 -38.41 9.70 23.97
CA SER A 121 -37.69 8.43 24.28
C SER A 121 -37.28 8.33 25.75
N LEU A 122 -36.80 9.43 26.32
CA LEU A 122 -36.39 9.54 27.73
C LEU A 122 -37.58 9.53 28.70
N ILE A 123 -38.74 10.02 28.26
CA ILE A 123 -39.98 10.01 29.07
C ILE A 123 -40.50 8.57 29.17
N LEU A 124 -40.51 7.84 28.05
CA LEU A 124 -40.89 6.42 28.01
C LEU A 124 -39.96 5.55 28.87
N LEU A 125 -38.65 5.78 28.79
CA LEU A 125 -37.67 5.08 29.64
C LEU A 125 -37.86 5.40 31.13
N SER A 126 -38.10 6.68 31.47
CA SER A 126 -38.38 7.09 32.85
C SER A 126 -39.65 6.42 33.39
N LEU A 127 -40.72 6.33 32.60
CA LEU A 127 -41.97 5.67 33.00
C LEU A 127 -41.79 4.16 33.20
N MET A 128 -40.93 3.51 32.42
CA MET A 128 -40.61 2.08 32.56
C MET A 128 -39.76 1.79 33.81
N LEU A 129 -38.82 2.67 34.16
CA LEU A 129 -37.97 2.54 35.34
C LEU A 129 -38.70 2.81 36.67
N ILE A 130 -39.82 3.54 36.64
CA ILE A 130 -40.64 3.83 37.83
C ILE A 130 -41.57 2.65 38.18
N ASN A 131 -41.80 1.72 37.23
CA ASN A 131 -42.70 0.57 37.40
C ASN A 131 -41.97 -0.75 37.74
N ILE A 132 -40.72 -0.70 38.20
CA ILE A 132 -39.94 -1.83 38.74
C ILE A 132 -39.69 -1.57 40.23
#